data_AF-W6MEX5-F1
#
_entry.id   AF-W6MEX5-F1
#
_cell.length_a   1.000
_cell.length_b   1.000
_cell.length_c   1.000
_cell.angle_alpha   90.00
_cell.angle_beta   90.00
_cell.angle_gamma   90.00
#
_symmetry.space_group_name_H-M   'P 1'
#
loop_
_entity.id
_entity.type
_entity.pdbx_description
1 polymer ?
#
loop_
_entity_poly.entity_id
_entity_poly.type
_entity_poly.pdbx_seq_one_letter_code
_entity_poly.pdbx_strand_id
1 'polypeptide(L)'
;GRRWHQSWGELKNNGCNLNYEAEHSNLEMCEHHPGYPVFHEGLKYWTCCTKKTTDFTEFLEQAGCSTGRHCWIKLDTKKVESCKYDWHQTGTHVCIAVYAKLTDPVNTYVEANPIRLNANIVFGEAEMFTLDIELIGLIDVSQSSVTLAASKVEIKLRKAEPAKWRTLNIERKVKETKDKEEKKDDEELEQRVDAVDLSDI
;
A
#
# COMPACT_ATOMS: atom_id res chain seq x y z
N GLY A 1 10.96 18.70 3.42
CA GLY A 1 10.08 17.62 3.92
C GLY A 1 10.67 17.06 5.19
N ARG A 2 9.86 16.77 6.21
CA ARG A 2 10.30 16.06 7.42
C ARG A 2 9.91 14.59 7.29
N ARG A 3 10.90 13.71 7.42
CA ARG A 3 10.76 12.25 7.42
C ARG A 3 10.64 11.79 8.86
N TRP A 4 9.62 10.99 9.17
CA TRP A 4 9.38 10.46 10.51
C TRP A 4 9.78 8.97 10.53
N HIS A 5 10.63 8.56 11.48
CA HIS A 5 10.99 7.17 11.74
C HIS A 5 10.67 6.84 13.20
N GLN A 6 9.93 5.75 13.43
CA GLN A 6 9.91 5.02 14.71
C GLN A 6 9.72 3.52 14.39
N SER A 7 10.56 2.66 14.97
CA SER A 7 10.56 1.20 14.78
C SER A 7 9.97 0.48 15.98
N TRP A 8 8.96 -0.35 15.78
CA TRP A 8 8.48 -1.34 16.75
C TRP A 8 8.02 -2.58 15.98
N GLY A 9 8.58 -3.76 16.29
CA GLY A 9 8.18 -5.04 15.71
C GLY A 9 7.29 -5.81 16.68
N GLU A 10 6.16 -6.35 16.20
CA GLU A 10 5.19 -7.14 16.98
C GLU A 10 5.28 -8.64 16.63
N LEU A 11 5.17 -9.49 17.64
CA LEU A 11 5.26 -10.95 17.58
C LEU A 11 3.94 -11.57 17.07
N LYS A 12 4.01 -12.52 16.12
CA LYS A 12 2.82 -13.12 15.47
C LYS A 12 2.50 -14.57 15.89
N ASN A 13 3.25 -15.16 16.82
CA ASN A 13 2.99 -16.53 17.26
C ASN A 13 1.79 -16.55 18.21
N ASN A 14 0.68 -17.16 17.78
CA ASN A 14 -0.54 -17.27 18.59
C ASN A 14 -0.27 -18.04 19.88
N GLY A 15 -0.46 -17.39 21.03
CA GLY A 15 -0.18 -17.95 22.37
C GLY A 15 1.20 -17.60 22.94
N CYS A 16 2.01 -16.84 22.20
CA CYS A 16 3.33 -16.38 22.64
C CYS A 16 3.23 -14.93 23.17
N ASN A 17 3.53 -14.73 24.45
CA ASN A 17 3.38 -13.42 25.14
C ASN A 17 4.72 -12.67 25.33
N LEU A 18 5.75 -13.01 24.56
CA LEU A 18 7.10 -12.46 24.75
C LEU A 18 7.31 -11.19 23.92
N ASN A 19 7.80 -10.14 24.57
CA ASN A 19 8.19 -8.90 23.91
C ASN A 19 9.63 -9.00 23.38
N TYR A 20 9.90 -8.38 22.24
CA TYR A 20 11.26 -8.34 21.68
C TYR A 20 12.12 -7.36 22.48
N GLU A 21 13.17 -7.85 23.15
CA GLU A 21 14.08 -7.00 23.94
C GLU A 21 15.46 -6.82 23.27
N ALA A 22 15.98 -7.84 22.58
CA ALA A 22 17.28 -7.78 21.88
C ALA A 22 17.49 -8.95 20.90
N GLU A 23 18.64 -8.98 20.20
CA GLU A 23 19.05 -10.07 19.30
C GLU A 23 19.05 -11.46 19.95
N HIS A 24 19.18 -11.54 21.28
CA HIS A 24 19.10 -12.78 22.05
C HIS A 24 17.68 -13.38 22.06
N SER A 25 16.63 -12.56 21.95
CA SER A 25 15.22 -12.99 21.84
C SER A 25 14.95 -13.81 20.55
N ASN A 26 15.88 -13.81 19.59
CA ASN A 26 15.83 -14.66 18.39
C ASN A 26 16.20 -16.13 18.64
N LEU A 27 16.89 -16.40 19.75
CA LEU A 27 17.39 -17.74 20.10
C LEU A 27 16.45 -18.48 21.06
N GLU A 28 15.48 -17.78 21.64
CA GLU A 28 14.50 -18.37 22.55
C GLU A 28 13.47 -19.21 21.80
N MET A 29 13.03 -20.29 22.45
CA MET A 29 11.96 -21.16 21.95
C MET A 29 10.65 -20.71 22.56
N CYS A 30 9.62 -20.51 21.72
CA CYS A 30 8.28 -20.16 22.18
C CYS A 30 7.28 -21.30 21.97
N GLU A 31 6.34 -21.41 22.90
CA GLU A 31 5.15 -22.25 22.79
C GLU A 31 4.05 -21.48 22.05
N HIS A 32 3.50 -22.07 20.99
CA HIS A 32 2.52 -21.45 20.11
C HIS A 32 1.54 -22.47 19.53
N HIS A 33 0.44 -21.97 19.00
CA HIS A 33 -0.53 -22.73 18.21
C HIS A 33 -0.23 -22.59 16.72
N PRO A 34 0.21 -23.66 16.01
CA PRO A 34 0.47 -23.60 14.57
C PRO A 34 -0.82 -23.58 13.72
N GLY A 35 -1.97 -23.88 14.34
CA GLY A 35 -3.29 -23.83 13.70
C GLY A 35 -3.92 -22.45 13.75
N TYR A 36 -5.11 -22.34 13.16
CA TYR A 36 -5.91 -21.11 13.15
C TYR A 36 -7.07 -21.20 14.13
N PRO A 37 -7.58 -20.06 14.63
CA PRO A 37 -8.71 -20.05 15.54
C PRO A 37 -10.01 -20.39 14.79
N VAL A 38 -10.86 -21.21 15.40
CA VAL A 38 -12.19 -21.57 14.88
C VAL A 38 -13.26 -21.18 15.88
N PHE A 39 -14.30 -20.51 15.38
CA PHE A 39 -15.49 -20.12 16.13
C PHE A 39 -16.71 -20.71 15.42
N HIS A 40 -17.26 -21.80 15.93
CA HIS A 40 -18.43 -22.47 15.33
C HIS A 40 -19.34 -22.99 16.44
N GLU A 41 -20.65 -22.74 16.31
CA GLU A 41 -21.68 -23.23 17.25
C GLU A 41 -21.39 -22.89 18.74
N GLY A 42 -20.84 -21.70 18.99
CA GLY A 42 -20.49 -21.23 20.33
C GLY A 42 -19.20 -21.81 20.92
N LEU A 43 -18.56 -22.77 20.22
CA LEU A 43 -17.27 -23.34 20.57
C LEU A 43 -16.12 -22.58 19.92
N LYS A 44 -15.01 -22.49 20.66
CA LYS A 44 -13.77 -21.80 20.33
C LYS A 44 -12.61 -22.77 20.48
N TYR A 45 -11.79 -22.92 19.45
CA TYR A 45 -10.65 -23.83 19.49
C TYR A 45 -9.62 -23.50 18.41
N TRP A 46 -8.40 -24.00 18.60
CA TRP A 46 -7.34 -23.95 17.61
C TRP A 46 -7.40 -25.21 16.75
N THR A 47 -7.29 -25.11 15.42
CA THR A 47 -7.31 -26.31 14.56
C THR A 47 -6.19 -27.30 14.82
N CYS A 48 -5.10 -26.86 15.45
CA CYS A 48 -3.99 -27.71 15.85
C CYS A 48 -4.20 -28.47 17.16
N CYS A 49 -5.23 -28.14 17.96
CA CYS A 49 -5.45 -28.77 19.26
C CYS A 49 -6.89 -29.28 19.42
N THR A 50 -7.06 -30.30 20.25
CA THR A 50 -8.37 -30.94 20.51
C THR A 50 -9.18 -30.22 21.59
N LYS A 51 -8.54 -29.37 22.41
CA LYS A 51 -9.22 -28.58 23.45
C LYS A 51 -10.18 -27.58 22.80
N LYS A 52 -11.44 -27.64 23.24
CA LYS A 52 -12.52 -26.72 22.83
C LYS A 52 -13.09 -26.07 24.08
N THR A 53 -13.39 -24.78 24.02
CA THR A 53 -14.02 -24.04 25.10
C THR A 53 -15.16 -23.18 24.55
N THR A 54 -16.14 -22.87 25.38
CA THR A 54 -17.18 -21.88 25.08
C THR A 54 -16.80 -20.48 25.58
N ASP A 55 -15.83 -20.39 26.50
CA ASP A 55 -15.35 -19.14 27.08
C ASP A 55 -14.23 -18.51 26.22
N PHE A 56 -14.29 -17.19 26.00
CA PHE A 56 -13.32 -16.51 25.14
C PHE A 56 -11.99 -16.25 25.87
N THR A 57 -12.03 -16.00 27.17
CA THR A 57 -10.82 -15.76 27.97
C THR A 57 -10.02 -17.05 28.08
N GLU A 58 -10.67 -18.17 28.38
CA GLU A 58 -10.03 -19.49 28.42
C GLU A 58 -9.43 -19.88 27.04
N PHE A 59 -10.05 -19.45 25.95
CA PHE A 59 -9.53 -19.66 24.60
C PHE A 59 -8.24 -18.87 24.34
N LEU A 60 -8.17 -17.60 24.78
CA LEU A 60 -6.99 -16.75 24.66
C LEU A 60 -5.84 -17.23 25.56
N GLU A 61 -6.16 -17.72 26.76
CA GLU A 61 -5.20 -18.22 27.75
C GLU A 61 -4.72 -19.65 27.46
N GLN A 62 -5.26 -20.31 26.44
CA GLN A 62 -4.87 -21.67 26.08
C GLN A 62 -3.39 -21.71 25.66
N ALA A 63 -2.54 -22.36 26.47
CA ALA A 63 -1.12 -22.55 26.20
C ALA A 63 -0.87 -23.19 24.82
N GLY A 64 0.17 -22.72 24.13
CA GLY A 64 0.55 -23.18 22.79
C GLY A 64 0.79 -24.70 22.75
N CYS A 65 0.24 -25.40 21.74
CA CYS A 65 0.41 -26.85 21.62
C CYS A 65 1.63 -27.30 20.78
N SER A 66 2.54 -26.38 20.45
CA SER A 66 3.81 -26.70 19.76
C SER A 66 4.92 -25.71 20.13
N THR A 67 6.17 -26.16 20.14
CA THR A 67 7.35 -25.31 20.41
C THR A 67 8.07 -24.98 19.10
N GLY A 68 8.44 -23.70 18.91
CA GLY A 68 9.16 -23.25 17.72
C GLY A 68 10.03 -22.04 18.02
N ARG A 69 10.97 -21.73 17.12
CA ARG A 69 11.70 -20.44 17.18
C ARG A 69 10.72 -19.30 16.96
N HIS A 70 10.94 -18.17 17.62
CA HIS A 70 10.19 -16.96 17.35
C HIS A 70 10.28 -16.58 15.87
N CYS A 71 9.12 -16.39 15.23
CA CYS A 71 9.04 -15.92 13.86
C CYS A 71 8.84 -14.41 13.86
N TRP A 72 9.96 -13.69 13.84
CA TRP A 72 10.00 -12.24 13.65
C TRP A 72 9.86 -11.93 12.15
N ILE A 73 8.65 -12.15 11.63
CA ILE A 73 8.19 -11.91 10.25
C ILE A 73 8.79 -12.86 9.19
N LYS A 74 7.95 -13.76 8.67
CA LYS A 74 7.84 -14.04 7.22
C LYS A 74 6.37 -14.19 6.86
N LEU A 75 5.91 -13.39 5.91
CA LEU A 75 4.52 -13.36 5.48
C LEU A 75 4.32 -14.32 4.32
N ASP A 76 3.48 -15.31 4.56
CA ASP A 76 3.07 -16.35 3.63
C ASP A 76 2.73 -15.77 2.25
N THR A 77 3.54 -16.11 1.24
CA THR A 77 3.36 -15.84 -0.18
C THR A 77 2.11 -16.56 -0.71
N LYS A 78 0.93 -15.97 -0.51
CA LYS A 78 -0.30 -16.40 -1.18
C LYS A 78 -1.00 -15.23 -1.86
N LYS A 79 -0.89 -15.25 -3.20
CA LYS A 79 -1.74 -14.61 -4.20
C LYS A 79 -2.05 -13.13 -3.92
N VAL A 80 -1.26 -12.30 -4.58
CA VAL A 80 -1.52 -10.89 -4.82
C VAL A 80 -2.90 -10.72 -5.44
N GLU A 81 -3.90 -10.41 -4.63
CA GLU A 81 -5.06 -9.67 -5.12
C GLU A 81 -4.56 -8.28 -5.51
N SER A 82 -4.99 -7.77 -6.66
CA SER A 82 -4.63 -6.42 -7.11
C SER A 82 -4.91 -5.41 -6.00
N CYS A 83 -3.85 -4.71 -5.55
CA CYS A 83 -3.98 -3.69 -4.51
C CYS A 83 -4.98 -2.64 -4.99
N LYS A 84 -6.14 -2.59 -4.32
CA LYS A 84 -7.21 -1.65 -4.62
C LYS A 84 -7.14 -0.45 -3.69
N TYR A 85 -7.66 0.68 -4.16
CA TYR A 85 -7.93 1.82 -3.30
C TYR A 85 -9.39 2.23 -3.43
N ASP A 86 -9.90 2.86 -2.38
CA ASP A 86 -11.21 3.50 -2.37
C ASP A 86 -11.04 4.94 -1.88
N TRP A 87 -12.01 5.80 -2.18
CA TRP A 87 -12.01 7.16 -1.66
C TRP A 87 -13.41 7.59 -1.28
N HIS A 88 -13.47 8.40 -0.23
CA HIS A 88 -14.69 9.08 0.19
C HIS A 88 -14.36 10.52 0.61
N GLN A 89 -15.39 11.32 0.84
CA GLN A 89 -15.19 12.71 1.26
C GLN A 89 -16.13 13.08 2.40
N THR A 90 -15.68 14.07 3.16
CA THR A 90 -16.49 14.82 4.12
C THR A 90 -16.64 16.26 3.62
N GLY A 91 -17.27 17.14 4.42
CA GLY A 91 -17.36 18.56 4.09
C GLY A 91 -15.99 19.21 3.89
N THR A 92 -14.98 18.79 4.67
CA THR A 92 -13.66 19.45 4.71
C THR A 92 -12.51 18.57 4.23
N HIS A 93 -12.70 17.25 4.09
CA HIS A 93 -11.61 16.34 3.73
C HIS A 93 -12.00 15.41 2.59
N VAL A 94 -10.98 14.93 1.89
CA VAL A 94 -11.01 13.76 1.04
C VAL A 94 -10.14 12.70 1.68
N CYS A 95 -10.67 11.49 1.83
CA CYS A 95 -9.99 10.36 2.45
C CYS A 95 -9.81 9.26 1.42
N ILE A 96 -8.56 8.86 1.19
CA ILE A 96 -8.18 7.80 0.26
C ILE A 96 -7.65 6.64 1.11
N ALA A 97 -8.18 5.45 0.91
CA ALA A 97 -7.77 4.24 1.60
C ALA A 97 -7.16 3.27 0.59
N VAL A 98 -5.85 3.07 0.65
CA VAL A 98 -5.13 2.06 -0.15
C VAL A 98 -5.07 0.77 0.67
N TYR A 99 -5.72 -0.29 0.20
CA TYR A 99 -5.81 -1.55 0.94
C TYR A 99 -4.56 -2.41 0.73
N ALA A 100 -3.54 -2.10 1.52
CA ALA A 100 -2.27 -2.80 1.55
C ALA A 100 -2.04 -3.37 2.97
N LYS A 101 -2.04 -4.70 3.09
CA LYS A 101 -1.64 -5.36 4.34
C LYS A 101 -0.13 -5.36 4.41
N LEU A 102 0.41 -5.07 5.60
CA LEU A 102 1.84 -5.23 5.89
C LEU A 102 2.67 -4.26 5.03
N THR A 103 2.28 -2.99 5.12
CA THR A 103 2.96 -1.89 4.42
C THR A 103 4.34 -1.68 5.04
N ASP A 104 5.36 -1.56 4.19
CA ASP A 104 6.72 -1.22 4.58
C ASP A 104 6.83 0.30 4.76
N PRO A 105 7.00 0.82 5.99
CA PRO A 105 7.07 2.26 6.25
C PRO A 105 8.38 2.90 5.77
N VAL A 106 9.42 2.13 5.45
CA VAL A 106 10.72 2.66 5.00
C VAL A 106 10.69 2.95 3.51
N ASN A 107 10.12 2.04 2.73
CA ASN A 107 10.09 2.12 1.27
C ASN A 107 8.78 2.72 0.72
N THR A 108 7.73 2.80 1.55
CA THR A 108 6.51 3.52 1.21
C THR A 108 6.69 5.03 1.33
N TYR A 109 6.21 5.78 0.35
CA TYR A 109 6.11 7.23 0.42
C TYR A 109 4.77 7.76 -0.08
N VAL A 110 4.37 8.90 0.48
CA VAL A 110 3.21 9.67 0.04
C VAL A 110 3.61 11.14 0.00
N GLU A 111 3.48 11.73 -1.18
CA GLU A 111 3.78 13.11 -1.44
C GLU A 111 2.57 13.79 -2.07
N ALA A 112 2.31 15.02 -1.65
CA ALA A 112 1.21 15.80 -2.19
C ALA A 112 1.64 17.25 -2.39
N ASN A 113 1.16 17.83 -3.48
CA ASN A 113 1.14 19.27 -3.68
C ASN A 113 -0.34 19.74 -3.73
N PRO A 114 -0.64 21.05 -3.84
CA PRO A 114 -2.02 21.53 -3.79
C PRO A 114 -2.98 20.91 -4.82
N ILE A 115 -2.49 20.32 -5.90
CA ILE A 115 -3.30 19.78 -7.01
C ILE A 115 -3.00 18.32 -7.37
N ARG A 116 -2.00 17.67 -6.77
CA ARG A 116 -1.55 16.34 -7.18
C ARG A 116 -1.13 15.51 -5.98
N LEU A 117 -1.52 14.24 -5.98
CA LEU A 117 -1.11 13.23 -5.02
C LEU A 117 -0.27 12.19 -5.74
N ASN A 118 0.91 11.89 -5.19
CA ASN A 118 1.77 10.78 -5.60
C ASN A 118 2.01 9.87 -4.39
N ALA A 119 1.52 8.65 -4.46
CA ALA A 119 1.71 7.65 -3.43
C ALA A 119 2.35 6.41 -4.04
N ASN A 120 3.44 5.94 -3.44
CA ASN A 120 4.05 4.66 -3.72
C ASN A 120 4.01 3.83 -2.45
N ILE A 121 3.20 2.78 -2.46
CA ILE A 121 2.96 1.92 -1.31
C ILE A 121 3.65 0.59 -1.57
N VAL A 122 4.66 0.28 -0.74
CA VAL A 122 5.36 -1.00 -0.74
C VAL A 122 4.76 -1.88 0.34
N PHE A 123 4.36 -3.09 -0.01
CA PHE A 123 3.67 -3.99 0.92
C PHE A 123 3.99 -5.46 0.65
N GLY A 124 3.72 -6.32 1.65
CA GLY A 124 4.07 -7.73 1.55
C GLY A 124 5.59 -7.94 1.53
N GLU A 125 6.09 -8.74 0.58
CA GLU A 125 7.53 -9.04 0.46
C GLU A 125 8.29 -8.05 -0.46
N ALA A 126 7.65 -7.56 -1.53
CA ALA A 126 8.22 -6.58 -2.46
C ALA A 126 7.16 -6.00 -3.42
N GLU A 127 5.88 -6.05 -3.04
CA GLU A 127 4.83 -5.56 -3.92
C GLU A 127 4.74 -4.05 -3.88
N MET A 128 4.36 -3.45 -5.00
CA MET A 128 4.30 -2.00 -5.13
C MET A 128 3.00 -1.57 -5.78
N PHE A 129 2.32 -0.64 -5.14
CA PHE A 129 1.16 0.06 -5.68
C PHE A 129 1.51 1.54 -5.85
N THR A 130 1.31 2.06 -7.06
CA THR A 130 1.51 3.49 -7.34
C THR A 130 0.18 4.16 -7.66
N LEU A 131 -0.09 5.27 -6.98
CA LEU A 131 -1.22 6.15 -7.24
C LEU A 131 -0.70 7.54 -7.53
N ASP A 132 -0.81 7.97 -8.77
CA ASP A 132 -0.43 9.31 -9.22
C ASP A 132 -1.65 9.97 -9.87
N ILE A 133 -2.22 10.95 -9.17
CA ILE A 133 -3.48 11.57 -9.57
C ILE A 133 -3.44 13.09 -9.42
N GLU A 134 -3.97 13.78 -10.42
CA GLU A 134 -4.30 15.20 -10.33
C GLU A 134 -5.69 15.37 -9.73
N LEU A 135 -5.74 16.01 -8.57
CA LEU A 135 -6.95 16.25 -7.79
C LEU A 135 -7.85 17.26 -8.51
N ILE A 136 -9.16 17.08 -8.40
CA ILE A 136 -10.14 18.00 -9.01
C ILE A 136 -10.20 19.38 -8.30
N GLY A 137 -9.66 19.48 -7.08
CA GLY A 137 -9.69 20.70 -6.30
C GLY A 137 -8.43 20.88 -5.45
N LEU A 138 -8.26 22.11 -4.94
CA LEU A 138 -7.12 22.49 -4.14
C LEU A 138 -7.15 21.82 -2.75
N ILE A 139 -5.99 21.40 -2.29
CA ILE A 139 -5.79 20.90 -0.92
C ILE A 139 -4.84 21.79 -0.13
N ASP A 140 -5.03 21.82 1.19
CA ASP A 140 -4.05 22.32 2.14
C ASP A 140 -3.14 21.17 2.56
N VAL A 141 -1.94 21.12 1.99
CA VAL A 141 -0.94 20.07 2.26
C VAL A 141 -0.50 20.07 3.72
N SER A 142 -0.45 21.24 4.37
CA SER A 142 0.03 21.37 5.75
C SER A 142 -0.94 20.75 6.78
N GLN A 143 -2.23 20.74 6.44
CA GLN A 143 -3.31 20.17 7.25
C GLN A 143 -3.74 18.78 6.76
N SER A 144 -3.05 18.23 5.77
CA SER A 144 -3.25 16.87 5.27
C SER A 144 -2.36 15.89 6.03
N SER A 145 -2.80 14.63 6.14
CA SER A 145 -2.10 13.62 6.94
C SER A 145 -2.14 12.24 6.30
N VAL A 146 -1.19 11.38 6.66
CA VAL A 146 -1.11 9.99 6.23
C VAL A 146 -0.98 9.10 7.47
N THR A 147 -1.76 8.03 7.52
CA THR A 147 -1.72 7.02 8.57
C THR A 147 -1.48 5.66 7.96
N LEU A 148 -0.39 5.01 8.35
CA LEU A 148 -0.15 3.60 8.04
C LEU A 148 -0.86 2.74 9.09
N ALA A 149 -1.92 2.03 8.69
CA ALA A 149 -2.61 1.07 9.53
C ALA A 149 -2.24 -0.37 9.13
N ALA A 150 -2.55 -1.35 9.98
CA ALA A 150 -2.19 -2.75 9.74
C ALA A 150 -2.72 -3.33 8.41
N SER A 151 -3.88 -2.85 7.94
CA SER A 151 -4.58 -3.36 6.76
C SER A 151 -4.72 -2.38 5.59
N LYS A 152 -4.28 -1.12 5.77
CA LYS A 152 -4.40 -0.06 4.76
C LYS A 152 -3.53 1.14 5.08
N VAL A 153 -3.22 1.92 4.04
CA VAL A 153 -2.68 3.27 4.15
C VAL A 153 -3.83 4.26 3.96
N GLU A 154 -4.05 5.12 4.94
CA GLU A 154 -5.07 6.17 4.90
C GLU A 154 -4.45 7.52 4.63
N ILE A 155 -4.81 8.13 3.50
CA ILE A 155 -4.36 9.47 3.09
C ILE A 155 -5.56 10.41 3.26
N LYS A 156 -5.46 11.33 4.20
CA LYS A 156 -6.51 12.30 4.52
C LYS A 156 -6.07 13.69 4.05
N LEU A 157 -6.66 14.14 2.95
CA LEU A 157 -6.36 15.43 2.33
C LEU A 157 -7.36 16.49 2.81
N ARG A 158 -6.87 17.60 3.35
CA ARG A 158 -7.70 18.76 3.72
C ARG A 158 -8.04 19.56 2.46
N LYS A 159 -9.33 19.71 2.15
CA LYS A 159 -9.77 20.60 1.07
C LYS A 159 -9.48 22.05 1.44
N ALA A 160 -8.97 22.83 0.49
CA ALA A 160 -8.80 24.27 0.64
C ALA A 160 -10.16 24.99 0.69
N GLU A 161 -11.14 24.47 -0.06
CA GLU A 161 -12.50 24.99 -0.13
C GLU A 161 -13.53 23.93 0.30
N PRO A 162 -14.64 24.31 0.97
CA PRO A 162 -15.70 23.39 1.38
C PRO A 162 -16.60 22.99 0.19
N ALA A 163 -16.00 22.48 -0.88
CA ALA A 163 -16.69 22.03 -2.09
C ALA A 163 -16.90 20.51 -2.10
N LYS A 164 -17.99 20.05 -2.73
CA LYS A 164 -18.26 18.63 -2.97
C LYS A 164 -17.60 18.18 -4.27
N TRP A 165 -16.71 17.22 -4.20
CA TRP A 165 -15.98 16.69 -5.34
C TRP A 165 -16.79 15.56 -5.99
N ARG A 166 -17.10 15.63 -7.29
CA ARG A 166 -17.88 14.56 -7.97
C ARG A 166 -17.00 13.35 -8.30
N THR A 167 -15.76 13.61 -8.67
CA THR A 167 -14.70 12.63 -8.90
C THR A 167 -13.50 13.02 -8.04
N LEU A 168 -12.57 12.09 -7.83
CA LEU A 168 -11.34 12.39 -7.09
C LEU A 168 -10.35 13.19 -7.95
N ASN A 169 -10.24 12.78 -9.22
CA ASN A 169 -9.22 13.25 -10.13
C ASN A 169 -9.80 13.80 -11.44
N ILE A 170 -8.96 14.55 -12.15
CA ILE A 170 -9.24 15.05 -13.50
C ILE A 170 -9.01 13.90 -14.48
N GLU A 171 -10.07 13.45 -15.16
CA GLU A 171 -9.96 12.50 -16.26
C GLU A 171 -9.42 13.21 -17.51
N ARG A 172 -8.10 13.20 -17.71
CA ARG A 172 -7.55 13.57 -19.03
C ARG A 172 -7.75 12.38 -19.96
N LYS A 173 -8.65 12.52 -20.94
CA LYS A 173 -8.65 11.60 -22.09
C LYS A 173 -7.30 11.76 -22.79
N VAL A 174 -6.39 10.83 -22.57
CA VAL A 174 -5.19 10.70 -23.38
C VAL A 174 -5.67 10.41 -24.79
N LYS A 175 -5.60 11.39 -25.69
CA LYS A 175 -5.54 11.06 -27.11
C LYS A 175 -4.21 10.34 -27.24
N GLU A 176 -4.24 9.03 -27.46
CA GLU A 176 -3.07 8.30 -27.92
C GLU A 176 -2.65 8.94 -29.25
N THR A 177 -1.78 9.94 -29.19
CA THR A 177 -0.97 10.30 -30.35
C THR A 177 -0.04 9.11 -30.54
N LYS A 178 -0.43 8.19 -31.41
CA LYS A 178 0.49 7.23 -32.01
C LYS A 178 1.60 8.06 -32.64
N ASP A 179 2.76 8.07 -32.00
CA ASP A 179 4.04 8.45 -32.59
C ASP A 179 4.34 7.53 -33.78
N LYS A 180 3.69 7.80 -34.92
CA LYS A 180 4.02 7.24 -36.25
C LYS A 180 3.49 8.16 -37.34
N GLU A 181 3.87 9.43 -37.34
CA GLU A 181 3.73 10.29 -38.54
C GLU A 181 4.59 11.58 -38.43
N GLU A 182 5.84 11.47 -37.97
CA GLU A 182 6.83 12.56 -38.12
C GLU A 182 8.08 12.12 -38.92
N LYS A 183 8.06 10.93 -39.53
CA LYS A 183 9.17 10.43 -40.37
C LYS A 183 8.95 10.54 -41.86
N LYS A 184 7.83 11.11 -42.32
CA LYS A 184 7.54 11.19 -43.76
C LYS A 184 7.87 12.55 -44.39
N ASP A 185 7.91 13.62 -43.59
CA ASP A 185 8.04 14.97 -44.14
C ASP A 185 9.49 15.41 -44.36
N ASP A 186 10.46 14.85 -43.61
CA ASP A 186 11.89 15.14 -43.81
C ASP A 186 12.46 14.45 -45.07
N GLU A 187 11.97 13.24 -45.42
CA GLU A 187 12.48 12.49 -46.57
C GLU A 187 11.99 13.07 -47.91
N GLU A 188 10.85 13.79 -47.92
CA GLU A 188 10.31 14.48 -49.10
C GLU A 188 10.97 15.86 -49.33
N LEU A 189 11.55 16.47 -48.30
CA LEU A 189 12.26 17.76 -48.41
C LEU A 189 13.70 17.60 -48.92
N GLU A 190 14.40 16.55 -48.50
CA GLU A 190 15.77 16.24 -48.98
C GLU A 190 15.79 15.84 -50.46
N GLN A 191 14.77 15.12 -50.94
CA GLN A 191 14.69 14.74 -52.36
C GLN A 191 14.39 15.91 -53.32
N ARG A 192 13.91 17.06 -52.81
CA ARG A 192 13.65 18.27 -53.61
C ARG A 192 14.85 19.21 -53.72
N VAL A 193 15.86 19.07 -52.86
CA VAL A 193 17.07 19.91 -52.87
C VAL A 193 18.11 19.39 -53.85
N ASP A 194 18.18 18.07 -54.07
CA ASP A 194 19.19 17.46 -54.96
C ASP A 194 18.85 17.54 -56.47
N ALA A 195 17.69 18.10 -56.84
CA ALA A 195 17.27 18.23 -58.23
C ALA A 195 17.54 19.60 -58.88
N VAL A 196 18.23 20.52 -58.17
CA VAL A 196 18.64 21.81 -58.76
C VAL A 196 20.05 21.67 -59.34
N ASP A 197 20.12 21.18 -60.57
CA ASP A 197 21.34 21.12 -61.39
C ASP A 197 21.85 22.54 -61.69
N LEU A 198 23.05 22.86 -61.21
CA LEU A 198 23.72 24.16 -61.37
C LEU A 198 24.72 24.17 -62.54
N SER A 199 24.54 23.34 -63.57
CA SER A 199 25.50 23.28 -64.69
C SER A 199 25.38 24.39 -65.75
N ASP A 200 24.61 25.47 -65.55
CA ASP A 200 24.44 26.56 -66.54
C ASP A 200 24.76 27.98 -65.99
N ILE A 201 25.95 28.19 -65.41
CA ILE A 201 26.60 29.53 -65.28
C ILE A 201 28.01 29.50 -65.84
#